data_AF-A0A1G0WPP8-F1
#
_entry.id   AF-A0A1G0WPP8-F1
#
_cell.length_a   1.000
_cell.length_b   1.000
_cell.length_c   1.000
_cell.angle_alpha   90.00
_cell.angle_beta   90.00
_cell.angle_gamma   90.00
#
_symmetry.space_group_name_H-M   'P 1'
#
loop_
_entity.id
_entity.type
_entity.pdbx_description
1 polymer ?
#
loop_
_entity_poly.entity_id
_entity_poly.type
_entity_poly.pdbx_seq_one_letter_code
_entity_poly.pdbx_strand_id
1 'polypeptide(L)'
;MKQLSPKIIRNWFDTIFNPMVEGLEIEMQYLKEKNLTWRSFNNTFDMLKPLVNFTHPKYHANFEQIVVFHKSVLDTILLHDNELKKLNDSCYNLFYKLMQSKSFDKFLSKKFENNHKSKEVGSLIAAESDKEHFKRYIIEYIINNIDKLDSSYVISPIWNPNVNEFKNFLKSDEFNLEKKQFDNSIKSFDKTLNESKKILTDVRNKLSLEFGEPLVILVND
;
A
#
# COMPACT_ATOMS: atom_id res chain seq x y z
N MET A 1 -14.09 33.27 21.36
CA MET A 1 -13.85 31.98 20.67
C MET A 1 -15.03 31.07 20.94
N LYS A 2 -15.63 30.45 19.92
CA LYS A 2 -16.71 29.46 20.15
C LYS A 2 -16.10 28.28 20.91
N GLN A 3 -16.63 27.99 22.08
CA GLN A 3 -16.14 26.91 22.94
C GLN A 3 -16.55 25.57 22.31
N LEU A 4 -15.58 24.69 22.06
CA LEU A 4 -15.87 23.33 21.61
C LEU A 4 -16.57 22.58 22.74
N SER A 5 -17.68 21.91 22.44
CA SER A 5 -18.36 21.08 23.42
C SER A 5 -17.73 19.68 23.47
N PRO A 6 -17.70 19.00 24.64
CA PRO A 6 -17.23 17.62 24.75
C PRO A 6 -17.89 16.66 23.74
N LYS A 7 -19.18 16.86 23.44
CA LYS A 7 -19.90 16.09 22.40
C LYS A 7 -19.32 16.20 21.00
N ILE A 8 -18.76 17.37 20.63
CA ILE A 8 -18.10 17.56 19.34
C ILE A 8 -16.79 16.75 19.32
N ILE A 9 -16.03 16.80 20.42
CA ILE A 9 -14.77 16.08 20.55
C ILE A 9 -15.01 14.57 20.47
N ARG A 10 -16.02 14.05 21.18
CA ARG A 10 -16.45 12.66 21.09
C ARG A 10 -16.74 12.24 19.66
N ASN A 11 -17.54 13.02 18.96
CA ASN A 11 -17.87 12.78 17.57
C ASN A 11 -16.62 12.77 16.67
N TRP A 12 -15.64 13.65 16.88
CA TRP A 12 -14.37 13.59 16.14
C TRP A 12 -13.54 12.34 16.45
N PHE A 13 -13.53 11.88 17.70
CA PHE A 13 -12.84 10.63 18.05
C PHE A 13 -13.44 9.45 17.31
N ASP A 14 -14.77 9.32 17.30
CA ASP A 14 -15.46 8.17 16.68
C ASP A 14 -15.41 8.19 15.17
N THR A 15 -15.41 9.38 14.57
CA THR A 15 -15.62 9.51 13.12
C THR A 15 -14.34 9.81 12.34
N ILE A 16 -13.33 10.40 13.00
CA ILE A 16 -12.09 10.83 12.36
C ILE A 16 -10.88 10.13 12.98
N PHE A 17 -10.59 10.38 14.25
CA PHE A 17 -9.31 9.95 14.81
C PHE A 17 -9.18 8.44 14.96
N ASN A 18 -10.17 7.76 15.54
CA ASN A 18 -10.06 6.31 15.75
C ASN A 18 -9.96 5.57 14.41
N PRO A 19 -10.81 5.83 13.40
CA PRO A 19 -10.68 5.18 12.10
C PRO A 19 -9.34 5.47 11.40
N MET A 20 -8.84 6.72 11.44
CA MET A 20 -7.55 7.05 10.83
C MET A 20 -6.37 6.39 11.54
N VAL A 21 -6.38 6.35 12.88
CA VAL A 21 -5.30 5.71 13.66
C VAL A 21 -5.30 4.20 13.42
N GLU A 22 -6.46 3.55 13.39
CA GLU A 22 -6.60 2.14 13.05
C GLU A 22 -6.16 1.86 11.60
N GLY A 23 -6.55 2.73 10.65
CA GLY A 23 -6.10 2.64 9.25
C GLY A 23 -4.58 2.69 9.10
N LEU A 24 -3.93 3.62 9.80
CA LEU A 24 -2.46 3.71 9.83
C LEU A 24 -1.82 2.45 10.42
N GLU A 25 -2.42 1.84 11.44
CA GLU A 25 -1.92 0.58 12.00
C GLU A 25 -1.97 -0.57 11.00
N ILE A 26 -3.04 -0.66 10.22
CA ILE A 26 -3.18 -1.62 9.12
C ILE A 26 -2.09 -1.40 8.08
N GLU A 27 -1.90 -0.16 7.60
CA GLU A 27 -0.87 0.16 6.61
C GLU A 27 0.55 -0.16 7.09
N MET A 28 0.85 0.18 8.36
CA MET A 28 2.12 -0.16 9.00
C MET A 28 2.36 -1.68 9.03
N GLN A 29 1.33 -2.49 9.26
CA GLN A 29 1.45 -3.95 9.21
C GLN A 29 1.84 -4.43 7.81
N TYR A 30 1.16 -3.95 6.77
CA TYR A 30 1.47 -4.32 5.38
C TYR A 30 2.89 -3.91 4.96
N LEU A 31 3.36 -2.72 5.38
CA LEU A 31 4.75 -2.31 5.14
C LEU A 31 5.76 -3.20 5.87
N LYS A 32 5.48 -3.58 7.13
CA LYS A 32 6.34 -4.48 7.92
C LYS A 32 6.48 -5.85 7.26
N GLU A 33 5.38 -6.36 6.72
CA GLU A 33 5.34 -7.62 5.94
C GLU A 33 5.93 -7.45 4.53
N LYS A 34 6.22 -6.21 4.12
CA LYS A 34 6.70 -5.81 2.78
C LYS A 34 5.73 -6.19 1.67
N ASN A 35 4.46 -6.43 1.99
CA ASN A 35 3.41 -6.72 1.04
C ASN A 35 2.60 -5.45 0.81
N LEU A 36 2.92 -4.72 -0.26
CA LEU A 36 2.28 -3.43 -0.54
C LEU A 36 0.83 -3.56 -0.99
N THR A 37 0.36 -4.75 -1.41
CA THR A 37 -0.97 -4.95 -2.00
C THR A 37 -1.22 -4.07 -3.24
N TRP A 38 -0.16 -3.69 -3.96
CA TRP A 38 -0.25 -2.90 -5.18
C TRP A 38 -0.80 -3.75 -6.33
N ARG A 39 -1.74 -3.21 -7.10
CA ARG A 39 -2.41 -3.90 -8.20
C ARG A 39 -2.08 -3.24 -9.51
N SER A 40 -1.56 -4.03 -10.45
CA SER A 40 -1.10 -3.56 -11.75
C SER A 40 -2.23 -3.14 -12.70
N PHE A 41 -3.45 -3.63 -12.49
CA PHE A 41 -4.57 -3.36 -13.39
C PHE A 41 -5.11 -1.93 -13.22
N ASN A 42 -5.22 -1.46 -11.98
CA ASN A 42 -5.72 -0.14 -11.64
C ASN A 42 -4.62 0.82 -11.16
N ASN A 43 -3.39 0.33 -10.98
CA ASN A 43 -2.24 1.09 -10.45
C ASN A 43 -2.55 1.72 -9.10
N THR A 44 -3.15 0.95 -8.19
CA THR A 44 -3.48 1.37 -6.83
C THR A 44 -3.17 0.28 -5.81
N PHE A 45 -3.09 0.64 -4.54
CA PHE A 45 -3.02 -0.33 -3.45
C PHE A 45 -4.41 -0.74 -2.98
N ASP A 46 -4.57 -2.01 -2.60
CA ASP A 46 -5.82 -2.48 -2.00
C ASP A 46 -5.94 -2.04 -0.52
N MET A 47 -4.81 -1.94 0.18
CA MET A 47 -4.76 -1.68 1.63
C MET A 47 -4.17 -0.32 2.02
N LEU A 48 -3.29 0.27 1.19
CA LEU A 48 -2.72 1.60 1.46
C LEU A 48 -3.58 2.67 0.78
N LYS A 49 -4.15 3.60 1.55
CA LYS A 49 -5.21 4.50 1.08
C LYS A 49 -4.98 5.93 1.59
N PRO A 50 -5.47 6.95 0.86
CA PRO A 50 -5.56 8.30 1.40
C PRO A 50 -6.23 8.30 2.77
N LEU A 51 -5.71 9.07 3.73
CA LEU A 51 -6.14 8.97 5.13
C LEU A 51 -7.64 9.23 5.32
N VAL A 52 -8.20 10.13 4.51
CA VAL A 52 -9.63 10.46 4.53
C VAL A 52 -10.50 9.25 4.18
N ASN A 53 -9.98 8.26 3.43
CA ASN A 53 -10.72 7.07 3.02
C ASN A 53 -10.89 6.05 4.16
N PHE A 54 -10.19 6.20 5.28
CA PHE A 54 -10.48 5.43 6.51
C PHE A 54 -11.70 5.96 7.25
N THR A 55 -12.18 7.16 6.90
CA THR A 55 -13.40 7.74 7.47
C THR A 55 -14.59 7.48 6.55
N HIS A 56 -15.76 7.25 7.13
CA HIS A 56 -16.98 7.08 6.34
C HIS A 56 -17.37 8.42 5.67
N PRO A 57 -17.74 8.44 4.37
CA PRO A 57 -18.02 9.69 3.65
C PRO A 57 -19.05 10.62 4.32
N LYS A 58 -20.08 10.05 4.96
CA LYS A 58 -21.08 10.80 5.75
C LYS A 58 -20.49 11.69 6.87
N TYR A 59 -19.26 11.46 7.29
CA TYR A 59 -18.57 12.23 8.33
C TYR A 59 -17.63 13.30 7.76
N HIS A 60 -17.68 13.58 6.46
CA HIS A 60 -16.81 14.59 5.83
C HIS A 60 -16.96 15.98 6.48
N ALA A 61 -18.16 16.37 6.91
CA ALA A 61 -18.37 17.62 7.64
C ALA A 61 -17.60 17.67 8.97
N ASN A 62 -17.42 16.53 9.66
CA ASN A 62 -16.60 16.47 10.87
C ASN A 62 -15.11 16.65 10.53
N PHE A 63 -14.68 16.11 9.40
CA PHE A 63 -13.32 16.32 8.89
C PHE A 63 -13.06 17.79 8.55
N GLU A 64 -13.95 18.43 7.79
CA GLU A 64 -13.86 19.86 7.47
C GLU A 64 -13.83 20.70 8.75
N GLN A 65 -14.63 20.33 9.75
CA GLN A 65 -14.64 21.03 11.03
C GLN A 65 -13.31 20.89 11.76
N ILE A 66 -12.74 19.68 11.87
CA ILE A 66 -11.54 19.48 12.67
C ILE A 66 -10.31 20.18 12.06
N VAL A 67 -10.19 20.22 10.74
CA VAL A 67 -9.05 20.89 10.09
C VAL A 67 -9.07 22.41 10.23
N VAL A 68 -10.24 23.01 10.49
CA VAL A 68 -10.36 24.43 10.85
C VAL A 68 -9.74 24.71 12.22
N PHE A 69 -9.89 23.79 13.18
CA PHE A 69 -9.36 23.96 14.55
C PHE A 69 -7.93 23.42 14.70
N HIS A 70 -7.56 22.41 13.91
CA HIS A 70 -6.30 21.68 14.05
C HIS A 70 -5.59 21.56 12.70
N LYS A 71 -4.92 22.63 12.29
CA LYS A 71 -4.15 22.66 11.03
C LYS A 71 -3.12 21.53 10.93
N SER A 72 -2.52 21.13 12.06
CA SER A 72 -1.58 20.00 12.09
C SER A 72 -2.20 18.69 11.59
N VAL A 73 -3.50 18.46 11.79
CA VAL A 73 -4.21 17.28 11.27
C VAL A 73 -4.27 17.32 9.74
N LEU A 74 -4.58 18.49 9.17
CA LEU A 74 -4.58 18.67 7.72
C LEU A 74 -3.19 18.50 7.12
N ASP A 75 -2.18 19.14 7.70
CA ASP A 75 -0.80 19.06 7.24
C ASP A 75 -0.30 17.59 7.28
N THR A 76 -0.64 16.84 8.33
CA THR A 76 -0.36 15.41 8.44
C THR A 76 -1.02 14.59 7.32
N ILE A 77 -2.30 14.84 7.04
CA ILE A 77 -3.03 14.11 6.00
C ILE A 77 -2.46 14.39 4.61
N LEU A 78 -2.20 15.67 4.30
CA LEU A 78 -1.59 16.05 3.03
C LEU A 78 -0.19 15.47 2.87
N LEU A 79 0.61 15.45 3.93
CA LEU A 79 1.94 14.83 3.89
C LEU A 79 1.84 13.33 3.62
N HIS A 80 0.99 12.62 4.36
CA HIS A 80 0.73 11.20 4.17
C HIS A 80 0.31 10.88 2.73
N ASP A 81 -0.74 11.54 2.24
CA ASP A 81 -1.32 11.24 0.94
C ASP A 81 -0.36 11.57 -0.21
N ASN A 82 0.48 12.60 -0.05
CA ASN A 82 1.54 12.91 -1.01
C ASN A 82 2.65 11.84 -1.04
N GLU A 83 3.07 11.32 0.12
CA GLU A 83 4.06 10.24 0.18
C GLU A 83 3.49 8.91 -0.33
N LEU A 84 2.21 8.63 -0.06
CA LEU A 84 1.50 7.49 -0.65
C LEU A 84 1.46 7.60 -2.18
N LYS A 85 1.17 8.78 -2.72
CA LYS A 85 1.20 9.01 -4.16
C LYS A 85 2.60 8.77 -4.73
N LYS A 86 3.66 9.28 -4.09
CA LYS A 86 5.04 9.05 -4.53
C LYS A 86 5.41 7.56 -4.52
N LEU A 87 4.95 6.81 -3.51
CA LEU A 87 5.11 5.37 -3.46
C LEU A 87 4.35 4.67 -4.59
N ASN A 88 3.13 5.10 -4.90
CA ASN A 88 2.37 4.55 -6.03
C ASN A 88 3.06 4.82 -7.37
N ASP A 89 3.53 6.06 -7.57
CA ASP A 89 4.24 6.48 -8.78
C ASP A 89 5.54 5.65 -8.96
N SER A 90 6.27 5.36 -7.88
CA SER A 90 7.48 4.54 -7.94
C SER A 90 7.19 3.07 -8.24
N CYS A 91 6.11 2.51 -7.70
CA CYS A 91 5.63 1.17 -8.04
C CYS A 91 5.31 1.09 -9.55
N TYR A 92 4.56 2.07 -10.05
CA TYR A 92 4.20 2.15 -11.46
C TYR A 92 5.42 2.29 -12.37
N ASN A 93 6.40 3.12 -12.00
CA ASN A 93 7.62 3.29 -12.78
C ASN A 93 8.44 2.00 -12.87
N LEU A 94 8.60 1.29 -11.75
CA LEU A 94 9.27 0.00 -11.72
C LEU A 94 8.49 -1.05 -12.55
N PHE A 95 7.17 -1.08 -12.40
CA PHE A 95 6.28 -1.94 -13.18
C PHE A 95 6.46 -1.71 -14.68
N TYR A 96 6.35 -0.46 -15.11
CA TYR A 96 6.45 -0.05 -16.50
C TYR A 96 7.82 -0.38 -17.09
N LYS A 97 8.89 -0.14 -16.34
CA LYS A 97 10.26 -0.49 -16.74
C LYS A 97 10.42 -2.00 -16.99
N LEU A 98 9.89 -2.84 -16.12
CA LEU A 98 9.89 -4.29 -16.30
C LEU A 98 9.01 -4.73 -17.48
N MET A 99 7.86 -4.10 -17.65
CA MET A 99 6.98 -4.35 -18.80
C MET A 99 7.64 -4.05 -20.14
N GLN A 100 8.56 -3.08 -20.22
CA GLN A 100 9.28 -2.74 -21.45
C GLN A 100 10.63 -3.42 -21.64
N SER A 101 11.10 -4.14 -20.62
CA SER A 101 12.44 -4.72 -20.64
C SER A 101 12.52 -5.98 -21.51
N LYS A 102 13.33 -5.89 -22.57
CA LYS A 102 13.68 -7.04 -23.42
C LYS A 102 14.51 -8.08 -22.69
N SER A 103 15.33 -7.67 -21.71
CA SER A 103 16.12 -8.61 -20.91
C SER A 103 15.19 -9.41 -20.00
N PHE A 104 14.17 -8.77 -19.44
CA PHE A 104 13.14 -9.43 -18.64
C PHE A 104 12.28 -10.36 -19.48
N ASP A 105 11.92 -9.98 -20.71
CA ASP A 105 11.22 -10.87 -21.65
C ASP A 105 12.00 -12.14 -21.96
N LYS A 106 13.31 -12.02 -22.22
CA LYS A 106 14.19 -13.18 -22.44
C LYS A 106 14.28 -14.05 -21.19
N PHE A 107 14.40 -13.43 -20.03
CA PHE A 107 14.43 -14.13 -18.75
C PHE A 107 13.13 -14.92 -18.51
N LEU A 108 11.97 -14.29 -18.70
CA LEU A 108 10.67 -14.93 -18.59
C LEU A 108 10.48 -16.06 -19.60
N SER A 109 10.82 -15.83 -20.87
CA SER A 109 10.70 -16.85 -21.93
C SER A 109 11.47 -18.11 -21.57
N LYS A 110 12.71 -17.98 -21.07
CA LYS A 110 13.51 -19.11 -20.59
C LYS A 110 12.85 -19.83 -19.40
N LYS A 111 12.19 -19.11 -18.50
CA LYS A 111 11.44 -19.71 -17.38
C LYS A 111 10.20 -20.44 -17.85
N PHE A 112 9.48 -19.89 -18.81
CA PHE A 112 8.35 -20.58 -19.43
C PHE A 112 8.81 -21.84 -20.15
N GLU A 113 9.83 -21.79 -21.02
CA GLU A 113 10.35 -22.95 -21.77
C GLU A 113 10.77 -24.11 -20.87
N ASN A 114 11.43 -23.81 -19.75
CA ASN A 114 11.84 -24.82 -18.79
C ASN A 114 10.64 -25.49 -18.07
N ASN A 115 9.53 -24.76 -17.92
CA ASN A 115 8.31 -25.24 -17.26
C ASN A 115 7.25 -25.80 -18.23
N HIS A 116 7.33 -25.48 -19.54
CA HIS A 116 6.48 -26.01 -20.61
C HIS A 116 6.58 -27.55 -20.77
N LYS A 117 7.57 -28.18 -20.14
CA LYS A 117 7.63 -29.65 -20.01
C LYS A 117 6.49 -30.22 -19.14
N SER A 118 5.77 -29.37 -18.40
CA SER A 118 4.48 -29.70 -17.78
C SER A 118 3.35 -29.36 -18.75
N LYS A 119 2.53 -30.36 -19.12
CA LYS A 119 1.42 -30.21 -20.09
C LYS A 119 0.40 -29.14 -19.70
N GLU A 120 0.16 -28.94 -18.40
CA GLU A 120 -0.83 -27.98 -17.89
C GLU A 120 -0.41 -26.53 -18.13
N VAL A 121 0.80 -26.15 -17.73
CA VAL A 121 1.32 -24.78 -17.90
C VAL A 121 1.44 -24.42 -19.37
N GLY A 122 1.86 -25.37 -20.21
CA GLY A 122 2.02 -25.11 -21.63
C GLY A 122 0.72 -24.88 -22.40
N SER A 123 -0.39 -25.46 -21.95
CA SER A 123 -1.71 -25.21 -22.54
C SER A 123 -2.29 -23.84 -22.17
N LEU A 124 -1.86 -23.26 -21.05
CA LEU A 124 -2.36 -21.99 -20.51
C LEU A 124 -1.60 -20.77 -21.05
N ILE A 125 -0.44 -20.98 -21.67
CA ILE A 125 0.42 -19.94 -22.26
C ILE A 125 0.49 -20.16 -23.78
N ALA A 126 -0.68 -20.37 -24.39
CA ALA A 126 -0.78 -20.69 -25.82
C ALA A 126 -0.82 -19.41 -26.67
N ALA A 127 -1.41 -18.32 -26.17
CA ALA A 127 -1.49 -17.05 -26.88
C ALA A 127 -0.49 -16.01 -26.34
N GLU A 128 -0.13 -15.04 -27.19
CA GLU A 128 0.75 -13.93 -26.82
C GLU A 128 0.10 -13.00 -25.78
N SER A 129 -1.23 -12.83 -25.84
CA SER A 129 -2.01 -12.12 -24.83
C SER A 129 -1.84 -12.74 -23.44
N ASP A 130 -1.78 -14.07 -23.37
CA ASP A 130 -1.63 -14.78 -22.10
C ASP A 130 -0.26 -14.48 -21.49
N LYS A 131 0.80 -14.45 -22.31
CA LYS A 131 2.16 -14.10 -21.86
C LYS A 131 2.25 -12.70 -21.29
N GLU A 132 1.60 -11.72 -21.91
CA GLU A 132 1.58 -10.35 -21.38
C GLU A 132 0.85 -10.29 -20.03
N HIS A 133 -0.30 -10.98 -19.90
CA HIS A 133 -1.02 -11.08 -18.64
C HIS A 133 -0.18 -11.78 -17.55
N PHE A 134 0.51 -12.88 -17.88
CA PHE A 134 1.41 -13.55 -16.93
C PHE A 134 2.58 -12.66 -16.52
N LYS A 135 3.21 -11.98 -17.48
CA LYS A 135 4.29 -11.01 -17.20
C LYS A 135 3.83 -9.97 -16.19
N ARG A 136 2.64 -9.39 -16.41
CA ARG A 136 2.02 -8.42 -15.49
C ARG A 136 1.87 -8.99 -14.08
N TYR A 137 1.33 -10.19 -13.92
CA TYR A 137 1.19 -10.82 -12.59
C TYR A 137 2.53 -11.09 -11.91
N ILE A 138 3.53 -11.61 -12.65
CA ILE A 138 4.87 -11.81 -12.09
C ILE A 138 5.45 -10.50 -11.56
N ILE A 139 5.33 -9.41 -12.32
CA ILE A 139 5.83 -8.10 -11.88
C ILE A 139 5.07 -7.61 -10.65
N GLU A 140 3.74 -7.77 -10.61
CA GLU A 140 2.93 -7.44 -9.44
C GLU A 140 3.41 -8.21 -8.20
N TYR A 141 3.69 -9.51 -8.31
CA TYR A 141 4.22 -10.31 -7.20
C TYR A 141 5.62 -9.90 -6.77
N ILE A 142 6.46 -9.44 -7.71
CA ILE A 142 7.77 -8.87 -7.41
C ILE A 142 7.62 -7.60 -6.58
N ILE A 143 6.76 -6.65 -7.01
CA ILE A 143 6.51 -5.38 -6.31
C ILE A 143 5.94 -5.62 -4.91
N ASN A 144 5.01 -6.58 -4.79
CA ASN A 144 4.39 -6.96 -3.52
C ASN A 144 5.23 -7.93 -2.68
N ASN A 145 6.47 -8.22 -3.08
CA ASN A 145 7.40 -9.10 -2.38
C ASN A 145 6.82 -10.50 -2.02
N ILE A 146 5.90 -11.04 -2.83
CA ILE A 146 5.20 -12.29 -2.51
C ILE A 146 6.16 -13.49 -2.48
N ASP A 147 6.35 -14.14 -1.34
CA ASP A 147 7.32 -15.26 -1.27
C ASP A 147 6.78 -16.56 -1.88
N LYS A 148 5.48 -16.80 -1.74
CA LYS A 148 4.84 -18.05 -2.16
C LYS A 148 3.39 -17.81 -2.53
N LEU A 149 2.98 -18.41 -3.64
CA LEU A 149 1.59 -18.49 -4.08
C LEU A 149 0.99 -19.84 -3.68
N ASP A 150 -0.33 -19.84 -3.43
CA ASP A 150 -1.10 -21.07 -3.28
C ASP A 150 -1.03 -21.91 -4.57
N SER A 151 -1.07 -23.24 -4.44
CA SER A 151 -0.97 -24.15 -5.59
C SER A 151 -2.15 -24.07 -6.56
N SER A 152 -3.27 -23.50 -6.15
CA SER A 152 -4.43 -23.25 -7.00
C SER A 152 -4.22 -22.13 -8.02
N TYR A 153 -3.23 -21.24 -7.83
CA TYR A 153 -2.91 -20.22 -8.83
C TYR A 153 -2.17 -20.82 -10.01
N VAL A 154 -2.67 -20.59 -11.21
CA VAL A 154 -2.08 -21.08 -12.48
C VAL A 154 -0.58 -20.77 -12.61
N ILE A 155 -0.15 -19.63 -12.10
CA ILE A 155 1.24 -19.15 -12.19
C ILE A 155 2.16 -19.71 -11.08
N SER A 156 1.60 -20.37 -10.06
CA SER A 156 2.38 -20.92 -8.93
C SER A 156 3.49 -21.89 -9.34
N PRO A 157 3.32 -22.78 -10.35
CA PRO A 157 4.38 -23.69 -10.78
C PRO A 157 5.59 -22.96 -11.37
N ILE A 158 5.41 -21.74 -11.87
CA ILE A 158 6.49 -20.91 -12.41
C ILE A 158 7.06 -20.01 -11.31
N TRP A 159 6.19 -19.35 -10.54
CA TRP A 159 6.61 -18.41 -9.49
C TRP A 159 7.38 -19.10 -8.36
N ASN A 160 6.77 -20.08 -7.69
CA ASN A 160 7.27 -20.63 -6.44
C ASN A 160 8.70 -21.20 -6.56
N PRO A 161 9.06 -21.97 -7.60
CA PRO A 161 10.42 -22.49 -7.73
C PRO A 161 11.45 -21.42 -8.13
N ASN A 162 11.02 -20.29 -8.69
CA ASN A 162 11.90 -19.28 -9.29
C ASN A 162 11.87 -17.93 -8.55
N VAL A 163 11.17 -17.81 -7.43
CA VAL A 163 10.97 -16.54 -6.69
C VAL A 163 12.27 -15.81 -6.40
N ASN A 164 13.32 -16.53 -5.99
CA ASN A 164 14.63 -15.94 -5.71
C ASN A 164 15.30 -15.39 -6.97
N GLU A 165 15.12 -16.04 -8.11
CA GLU A 165 15.66 -15.56 -9.38
C GLU A 165 14.92 -14.32 -9.86
N PHE A 166 13.58 -14.28 -9.72
CA PHE A 166 12.79 -13.08 -9.99
C PHE A 166 13.24 -11.90 -9.12
N LYS A 167 13.41 -12.11 -7.81
CA LYS A 167 13.89 -11.07 -6.88
C LYS A 167 15.33 -10.64 -7.18
N ASN A 168 16.20 -11.57 -7.59
CA ASN A 168 17.58 -11.25 -7.97
C ASN A 168 17.68 -10.52 -9.31
N PHE A 169 16.73 -10.74 -10.23
CA PHE A 169 16.71 -10.05 -11.52
C PHE A 169 16.64 -8.52 -11.35
N LEU A 170 15.92 -8.04 -10.33
CA LEU A 170 15.85 -6.62 -9.99
C LEU A 170 17.17 -5.99 -9.53
N LYS A 171 18.18 -6.79 -9.16
CA LYS A 171 19.48 -6.30 -8.74
C LYS A 171 20.41 -5.98 -9.92
N SER A 172 19.95 -6.19 -11.16
CA SER A 172 20.72 -5.85 -12.35
C SER A 172 20.76 -4.34 -12.57
N ASP A 173 21.84 -3.87 -13.21
CA ASP A 173 22.07 -2.44 -13.41
C ASP A 173 20.97 -1.74 -14.21
N GLU A 174 20.22 -2.49 -15.01
CA GLU A 174 19.12 -2.01 -15.83
C GLU A 174 17.98 -1.36 -15.02
N PHE A 175 17.76 -1.80 -13.78
CA PHE A 175 16.65 -1.35 -12.92
C PHE A 175 17.13 -0.58 -11.68
N ASN A 176 18.43 -0.30 -11.57
CA ASN A 176 19.01 0.31 -10.36
C ASN A 176 18.36 1.65 -10.01
N LEU A 177 18.01 2.46 -11.01
CA LEU A 177 17.38 3.77 -10.78
C LEU A 177 15.96 3.62 -10.22
N GLU A 178 15.10 2.89 -10.92
CA GLU A 178 13.71 2.67 -10.55
C GLU A 178 13.60 1.93 -9.21
N LYS A 179 14.47 0.94 -8.99
CA LYS A 179 14.56 0.22 -7.71
C LYS A 179 14.97 1.15 -6.56
N LYS A 180 15.97 2.02 -6.77
CA LYS A 180 16.39 2.97 -5.74
C LYS A 180 15.27 3.98 -5.42
N GLN A 181 14.54 4.44 -6.42
CA GLN A 181 13.38 5.32 -6.23
C GLN A 181 12.28 4.62 -5.44
N PHE A 182 11.95 3.38 -5.81
CA PHE A 182 11.00 2.52 -5.09
C PHE A 182 11.41 2.31 -3.62
N ASP A 183 12.64 1.85 -3.37
CA ASP A 183 13.16 1.61 -2.01
C ASP A 183 13.16 2.89 -1.15
N ASN A 184 13.49 4.04 -1.76
CA ASN A 184 13.45 5.33 -1.06
C ASN A 184 12.03 5.79 -0.75
N SER A 185 11.08 5.57 -1.65
CA SER A 185 9.67 5.91 -1.43
C SER A 185 9.04 5.05 -0.32
N ILE A 186 9.39 3.76 -0.22
CA ILE A 186 8.97 2.90 0.90
C ILE A 186 9.47 3.48 2.23
N LYS A 187 10.77 3.83 2.32
CA LYS A 187 11.35 4.40 3.55
C LYS A 187 10.72 5.74 3.93
N SER A 188 10.43 6.57 2.93
CA SER A 188 9.82 7.89 3.16
C SER A 188 8.37 7.74 3.62
N PHE A 189 7.62 6.81 3.04
CA PHE A 189 6.26 6.50 3.44
C PHE A 189 6.20 5.87 4.83
N ASP A 190 7.06 4.90 5.15
CA ASP A 190 7.16 4.29 6.48
C ASP A 190 7.44 5.33 7.58
N LYS A 191 8.40 6.23 7.33
CA LYS A 191 8.66 7.35 8.24
C LYS A 191 7.40 8.22 8.43
N THR A 192 6.72 8.53 7.33
CA THR A 192 5.51 9.37 7.34
C THR A 192 4.35 8.71 8.05
N LEU A 193 4.16 7.39 7.95
CA LEU A 193 3.14 6.66 8.72
C LEU A 193 3.37 6.81 10.22
N ASN A 194 4.61 6.59 10.67
CA ASN A 194 4.98 6.72 12.08
C ASN A 194 4.75 8.15 12.60
N GLU A 195 5.16 9.16 11.83
CA GLU A 195 4.95 10.57 12.17
C GLU A 195 3.46 10.94 12.17
N SER A 196 2.70 10.48 11.19
CA SER A 196 1.26 10.73 11.08
C SER A 196 0.49 10.12 12.26
N LYS A 197 0.78 8.86 12.59
CA LYS A 197 0.17 8.16 13.73
C LYS A 197 0.46 8.91 15.03
N LYS A 198 1.70 9.34 15.22
CA LYS A 198 2.11 10.12 16.38
C LYS A 198 1.31 11.42 16.48
N ILE A 199 1.29 12.23 15.43
CA ILE A 199 0.59 13.53 15.45
C ILE A 199 -0.91 13.36 15.70
N LEU A 200 -1.57 12.43 15.00
CA LEU A 200 -3.00 12.18 15.21
C LEU A 200 -3.29 11.71 16.63
N THR A 201 -2.46 10.83 17.18
CA THR A 201 -2.58 10.36 18.56
C THR A 201 -2.34 11.47 19.58
N ASP A 202 -1.33 12.31 19.37
CA ASP A 202 -1.00 13.42 20.27
C ASP A 202 -2.14 14.46 20.31
N VAL A 203 -2.71 14.81 19.15
CA VAL A 203 -3.88 15.71 19.08
C VAL A 203 -5.08 15.07 19.77
N ARG A 204 -5.36 13.80 19.47
CA ARG A 204 -6.46 13.05 20.10
C ARG A 204 -6.34 13.01 21.62
N ASN A 205 -5.14 12.71 22.14
CA ASN A 205 -4.86 12.63 23.57
C ASN A 205 -4.98 14.00 24.24
N LYS A 206 -4.49 15.06 23.59
CA LYS A 206 -4.63 16.43 24.09
C LYS A 206 -6.11 16.80 24.24
N LEU A 207 -6.92 16.54 23.21
CA LEU A 207 -8.36 16.81 23.24
C LEU A 207 -9.07 15.99 24.33
N SER A 208 -8.66 14.74 24.55
CA SER A 208 -9.23 13.89 25.59
C SER A 208 -9.01 14.49 26.98
N LEU A 209 -7.77 14.90 27.27
CA LEU A 209 -7.42 15.52 28.55
C LEU A 209 -8.07 16.90 28.73
N GLU A 210 -8.14 17.71 27.68
CA GLU A 210 -8.69 19.07 27.73
C GLU A 210 -10.21 19.07 27.94
N PHE A 211 -10.94 18.12 27.34
CA PHE A 211 -12.40 18.09 27.35
C PHE A 211 -13.01 16.98 28.22
N GLY A 212 -12.18 16.13 28.84
CA GLY A 212 -12.64 15.04 29.72
C GLY A 212 -13.35 13.89 28.99
N GLU A 213 -13.17 13.79 27.67
CA GLU A 213 -13.78 12.75 26.85
C GLU A 213 -12.84 11.54 26.74
N PRO A 214 -13.29 10.30 27.03
CA PRO A 214 -12.44 9.12 26.89
C PRO A 214 -12.10 8.85 25.42
N LEU A 215 -11.02 8.14 25.13
CA LEU A 215 -10.65 7.81 23.73
C LEU A 215 -11.59 6.78 23.10
N VAL A 216 -12.03 5.83 23.92
CA VAL A 216 -12.92 4.73 23.54
C VAL A 216 -14.06 4.67 24.55
N ILE A 217 -15.29 4.51 24.08
CA ILE A 217 -16.43 4.19 24.94
C ILE A 217 -16.43 2.67 25.10
N LEU A 218 -16.24 2.18 26.32
CA LEU A 218 -16.52 0.77 26.62
C LEU A 218 -18.04 0.60 26.53
N VAL A 219 -18.49 -0.13 25.51
CA VAL A 219 -19.87 -0.63 25.51
C VAL A 219 -19.88 -1.74 26.56
N ASN A 220 -20.56 -1.49 27.68
CA ASN A 220 -20.89 -2.58 28.59
C ASN A 220 -21.95 -3.43 27.87
N ASP A 221 -21.55 -4.62 27.44
CA ASP A 221 -22.46 -5.68 27.00
C ASP A 221 -23.38 -6.14 28.15
#